data_AF-A0A2V9NZA0-F1
#
_entry.id   AF-A0A2V9NZA0-F1
#
_cell.length_a   1.000
_cell.length_b   1.000
_cell.length_c   1.000
_cell.angle_alpha   90.00
_cell.angle_beta   90.00
_cell.angle_gamma   90.00
#
_symmetry.space_group_name_H-M   'P 1'
#
loop_
_entity.id
_entity.type
_entity.pdbx_description
1 polymer ?
#
loop_
_entity_poly.entity_id
_entity_poly.type
_entity_poly.pdbx_seq_one_letter_code
_entity_poly.pdbx_strand_id
1 'polypeptide(L)'
;MTAMRSRSIFLVAWCLLVLLPSLVSAQTSVSLQSGDDQAHLRWLSETLTSVQAIKAGMTRRDLLTIFKQDGGLQVGAERYVYKQCPIIKVDVTFTASDTGDNQDDRIKSISKPYLENPFFD
;
A
#
# COMPACT_ATOMS: atom_id res chain seq x y z
N MET A 1 18.48 -32.48 64.94
CA MET A 1 17.50 -32.32 63.84
C MET A 1 17.71 -30.97 63.16
N THR A 2 18.74 -30.81 62.31
CA THR A 2 19.02 -29.49 61.70
C THR A 2 19.83 -29.54 60.40
N ALA A 3 19.78 -30.64 59.64
CA ALA A 3 20.57 -30.77 58.39
C ALA A 3 19.70 -30.76 57.11
N MET A 4 18.40 -31.09 57.20
CA MET A 4 17.55 -31.28 56.02
C MET A 4 16.80 -30.01 55.56
N ARG A 5 16.68 -29.00 56.43
CA ARG A 5 16.00 -27.72 56.10
C ARG A 5 16.85 -26.79 55.23
N SER A 6 18.18 -26.83 55.36
CA SER A 6 19.08 -25.92 54.65
C SER A 6 19.17 -26.24 53.15
N ARG A 7 19.31 -27.52 52.79
CA ARG A 7 19.44 -27.98 51.39
C ARG A 7 18.21 -27.69 50.53
N SER A 8 17.01 -27.78 51.11
CA SER A 8 15.76 -27.48 50.41
C SER A 8 15.58 -26.00 50.12
N ILE A 9 16.10 -25.12 50.98
CA ILE A 9 16.03 -23.66 50.79
C ILE A 9 16.97 -23.22 49.66
N PHE A 10 18.18 -23.81 49.58
CA PHE A 10 19.13 -23.51 48.51
C PHE A 10 18.65 -24.01 47.13
N LEU A 11 17.96 -25.15 47.05
CA LEU A 11 17.42 -25.67 45.78
C LEU A 11 16.23 -24.85 45.26
N VAL A 12 15.36 -24.36 46.15
CA VAL A 12 14.22 -23.51 45.76
C VAL A 12 14.68 -22.11 45.33
N ALA A 13 15.69 -21.56 46.00
CA ALA A 13 16.29 -20.27 45.62
C ALA A 13 16.99 -20.33 44.26
N TRP A 14 17.61 -21.47 43.90
CA TRP A 14 18.26 -21.64 42.61
C TRP A 14 17.25 -21.86 41.46
N CYS A 15 16.14 -22.54 41.72
CA CYS A 15 15.04 -22.65 40.74
C CYS A 15 14.37 -21.30 40.44
N LEU A 16 14.26 -20.39 41.43
CA LEU A 16 13.71 -19.05 41.24
C LEU A 16 14.65 -18.11 40.44
N LEU A 17 15.96 -18.38 40.45
CA LEU A 17 16.97 -17.58 39.74
C LEU A 17 17.19 -18.02 38.29
N VAL A 18 16.84 -19.26 37.93
CA VAL A 18 17.05 -19.84 36.58
C VAL A 18 15.79 -19.78 35.69
N LEU A 19 14.62 -19.50 36.27
CA LEU A 19 13.36 -19.27 35.53
C LEU A 19 13.14 -17.82 35.09
N LEU A 20 14.10 -16.93 35.35
CA LEU A 20 14.09 -15.53 34.92
C LEU A 20 15.30 -15.16 34.02
N PRO A 21 15.56 -15.84 32.88
CA PRO A 21 16.01 -15.09 31.72
C PRO A 21 14.75 -14.42 31.18
N SER A 22 14.50 -13.25 31.76
CA SER A 22 13.60 -12.22 31.29
C SER A 22 13.48 -12.25 29.77
N LEU A 23 12.24 -12.18 29.32
CA LEU A 23 11.86 -11.74 27.99
C LEU A 23 12.75 -10.55 27.58
N VAL A 24 13.86 -10.82 26.88
CA VAL A 24 14.43 -9.86 25.95
C VAL A 24 13.41 -9.84 24.84
N SER A 25 12.36 -9.05 25.06
CA SER A 25 11.54 -8.57 23.98
C SER A 25 12.54 -7.89 23.04
N ALA A 26 12.79 -8.52 21.90
CA ALA A 26 13.46 -7.89 20.80
C ALA A 26 12.60 -6.66 20.46
N GLN A 27 12.91 -5.53 21.09
CA GLN A 27 12.38 -4.24 20.69
C GLN A 27 13.06 -3.95 19.36
N THR A 28 12.51 -4.51 18.28
CA THR A 28 12.59 -3.89 16.97
C THR A 28 11.99 -2.52 17.16
N SER A 29 12.85 -1.54 17.45
CA SER A 29 12.53 -0.14 17.30
C SER A 29 12.24 0.04 15.81
N VAL A 30 10.97 -0.14 15.44
CA VAL A 30 10.44 0.45 14.22
C VAL A 30 10.73 1.92 14.40
N SER A 31 11.71 2.43 13.65
CA SER A 31 12.13 3.81 13.69
C SER A 31 10.87 4.68 13.72
N LEU A 32 10.74 5.51 14.76
CA LEU A 32 9.72 6.55 14.83
C LEU A 32 9.79 7.29 13.49
N GLN A 33 8.68 7.24 12.73
CA GLN A 33 8.58 7.83 11.39
C GLN A 33 9.22 9.21 11.42
N SER A 34 10.26 9.39 10.61
CA SER A 34 10.90 10.68 10.46
C SER A 34 9.87 11.69 9.92
N GLY A 35 10.11 12.99 10.12
CA GLY A 35 9.20 14.03 9.57
C GLY A 35 8.97 13.86 8.06
N ASP A 36 9.99 13.37 7.35
CA ASP A 36 9.95 13.06 5.93
C ASP A 36 9.02 11.87 5.63
N ASP A 37 9.10 10.78 6.40
CA ASP A 37 8.21 9.62 6.25
C ASP A 37 6.73 10.02 6.40
N GLN A 38 6.43 10.88 7.38
CA GLN A 38 5.07 11.35 7.59
C GLN A 38 4.58 12.26 6.45
N ALA A 39 5.46 13.10 5.89
CA ALA A 39 5.16 13.92 4.73
C ALA A 39 4.89 13.06 3.49
N HIS A 40 5.70 12.03 3.24
CA HIS A 40 5.53 11.09 2.14
C HIS A 40 4.20 10.31 2.26
N LEU A 41 3.87 9.83 3.46
CA LEU A 41 2.61 9.13 3.71
C LEU A 41 1.40 10.04 3.50
N ARG A 42 1.47 11.30 3.95
CA ARG A 42 0.40 12.28 3.73
C ARG A 42 0.20 12.55 2.24
N TRP A 43 1.28 12.84 1.51
CA TRP A 43 1.24 13.05 0.06
C TRP A 43 0.66 11.83 -0.67
N LEU A 44 1.10 10.62 -0.31
CA LEU A 44 0.62 9.39 -0.94
C LEU A 44 -0.88 9.18 -0.66
N SER A 45 -1.33 9.45 0.56
CA SER A 45 -2.75 9.37 0.93
C SER A 45 -3.60 10.33 0.10
N GLU A 46 -3.20 11.59 -0.01
CA GLU A 46 -3.89 12.61 -0.81
C GLU A 46 -3.90 12.26 -2.31
N THR A 47 -2.78 11.73 -2.80
CA THR A 47 -2.65 11.23 -4.17
C THR A 47 -3.59 10.06 -4.42
N LEU A 48 -3.68 9.09 -3.50
CA LEU A 48 -4.60 7.96 -3.61
C LEU A 48 -6.06 8.41 -3.57
N THR A 49 -6.41 9.39 -2.73
CA THR A 49 -7.76 9.98 -2.73
C THR A 49 -8.10 10.59 -4.08
N SER A 50 -7.16 11.34 -4.68
CA SER A 50 -7.35 11.98 -5.99
C SER A 50 -7.52 10.96 -7.11
N VAL A 51 -6.64 9.94 -7.15
CA VAL A 51 -6.69 8.84 -8.13
C VAL A 51 -7.99 8.05 -8.01
N GLN A 52 -8.43 7.77 -6.78
CA GLN A 52 -9.66 7.03 -6.52
C GLN A 52 -10.93 7.86 -6.75
N ALA A 53 -10.84 9.17 -7.01
CA ALA A 53 -12.01 9.99 -7.34
C ALA A 53 -12.63 9.58 -8.69
N ILE A 54 -11.84 9.00 -9.61
CA ILE A 54 -12.34 8.45 -10.86
C ILE A 54 -13.02 7.10 -10.61
N LYS A 55 -14.28 6.97 -11.05
CA LYS A 55 -15.13 5.81 -10.81
C LYS A 55 -15.78 5.31 -12.10
N ALA A 56 -16.26 4.07 -12.05
CA ALA A 56 -17.15 3.55 -13.09
C ALA A 56 -18.37 4.46 -13.30
N GLY A 57 -18.79 4.59 -14.55
CA GLY A 57 -19.87 5.49 -14.99
C GLY A 57 -19.41 6.88 -15.45
N MET A 58 -18.24 7.34 -15.01
CA MET A 58 -17.61 8.57 -15.51
C MET A 58 -17.13 8.40 -16.95
N THR A 59 -16.82 9.49 -17.64
CA THR A 59 -16.37 9.46 -19.04
C THR A 59 -14.86 9.26 -19.15
N ARG A 60 -14.38 8.81 -20.32
CA ARG A 60 -12.96 8.82 -20.68
C ARG A 60 -12.40 10.24 -20.58
N ARG A 61 -13.18 11.26 -20.94
CA ARG A 61 -12.79 12.67 -20.75
C ARG A 61 -12.50 13.01 -19.29
N ASP A 62 -13.35 12.58 -18.36
CA ASP A 62 -13.14 12.79 -16.92
C ASP A 62 -11.85 12.10 -16.45
N LEU A 63 -11.62 10.85 -16.87
CA LEU A 63 -10.38 10.11 -16.58
C LEU A 63 -9.14 10.89 -17.05
N LEU A 64 -9.17 11.38 -18.30
CA LEU A 64 -8.07 12.09 -18.94
C LEU A 64 -7.77 13.46 -18.31
N THR A 65 -8.58 13.95 -17.37
CA THR A 65 -8.24 15.16 -16.59
C THR A 65 -7.03 14.94 -15.69
N ILE A 66 -6.94 13.78 -15.01
CA ILE A 66 -5.87 13.45 -14.04
C ILE A 66 -4.97 12.29 -14.48
N PHE A 67 -5.43 11.46 -15.43
CA PHE A 67 -4.67 10.37 -16.03
C PHE A 67 -4.24 10.70 -17.46
N LYS A 68 -3.22 10.00 -17.94
CA LYS A 68 -2.89 9.90 -19.36
C LYS A 68 -2.78 8.43 -19.74
N GLN A 69 -3.06 8.09 -21.00
CA GLN A 69 -2.90 6.72 -21.48
C GLN A 69 -1.42 6.30 -21.35
N ASP A 70 -1.19 5.09 -20.83
CA ASP A 70 0.15 4.51 -20.76
C ASP A 70 0.63 4.12 -22.17
N GLY A 71 1.95 4.00 -22.35
CA GLY A 71 2.54 3.52 -23.59
C GLY A 71 2.42 2.01 -23.76
N GLY A 72 3.06 1.51 -24.82
CA GLY A 72 3.21 0.08 -25.09
C GLY A 72 1.98 -0.61 -25.71
N LEU A 73 2.14 -1.90 -26.00
CA LEU A 73 1.06 -2.72 -26.55
C LEU A 73 0.07 -3.08 -25.43
N GLN A 74 -1.20 -2.71 -25.61
CA GLN A 74 -2.26 -2.99 -24.67
C GLN A 74 -3.32 -3.86 -25.37
N VAL A 75 -3.60 -5.04 -24.80
CA VAL A 75 -4.61 -5.97 -25.30
C VAL A 75 -5.69 -6.12 -24.22
N GLY A 76 -6.93 -5.79 -24.57
CA GLY A 76 -8.06 -5.84 -23.64
C GLY A 76 -8.26 -4.53 -22.90
N ALA A 77 -7.98 -4.52 -21.58
CA ALA A 77 -8.10 -3.31 -20.78
C ALA A 77 -7.02 -2.30 -21.18
N GLU A 78 -7.41 -1.03 -21.24
CA GLU A 78 -6.49 0.06 -21.51
C GLU A 78 -5.83 0.52 -20.21
N ARG A 79 -4.52 0.72 -20.25
CA ARG A 79 -3.72 1.14 -19.09
C ARG A 79 -3.54 2.66 -19.10
N TYR A 80 -3.70 3.26 -17.93
CA TYR A 80 -3.55 4.68 -17.71
C TYR A 80 -2.62 4.96 -16.53
N VAL A 81 -1.82 6.02 -16.62
CA VAL A 81 -0.89 6.44 -15.57
C VAL A 81 -1.28 7.80 -15.00
N TYR A 82 -1.12 7.96 -13.68
CA TYR A 82 -1.39 9.23 -13.02
C TYR A 82 -0.40 10.29 -13.50
N LYS A 83 -0.89 11.46 -13.94
CA LYS A 83 -0.06 12.48 -14.59
C LYS A 83 1.11 12.97 -13.72
N GLN A 84 0.91 13.10 -12.41
CA GLN A 84 1.95 13.60 -11.50
C GLN A 84 2.90 12.49 -11.00
N CYS A 85 2.51 11.22 -11.10
CA CYS A 85 3.33 10.08 -10.68
C CYS A 85 3.05 8.88 -11.60
N PRO A 86 3.80 8.74 -12.72
CA PRO A 86 3.56 7.68 -13.70
C PRO A 86 3.76 6.24 -13.19
N ILE A 87 4.23 6.08 -11.95
CA ILE A 87 4.31 4.80 -11.25
C ILE A 87 2.91 4.31 -10.83
N ILE A 88 1.98 5.23 -10.57
CA ILE A 88 0.61 4.89 -10.19
C ILE A 88 -0.21 4.63 -11.45
N LYS A 89 -0.72 3.43 -11.59
CA LYS A 89 -1.44 2.98 -12.78
C LYS A 89 -2.81 2.41 -12.45
N VAL A 90 -3.69 2.44 -13.43
CA VAL A 90 -5.01 1.81 -13.42
C VAL A 90 -5.30 1.15 -14.77
N ASP A 91 -6.00 0.02 -14.73
CA ASP A 91 -6.53 -0.63 -15.94
C ASP A 91 -8.01 -0.32 -16.05
N VAL A 92 -8.42 0.11 -17.25
CA VAL A 92 -9.75 0.66 -17.51
C VAL A 92 -10.38 -0.06 -18.70
N THR A 93 -11.66 -0.41 -18.57
CA THR A 93 -12.46 -0.83 -19.72
C THR A 93 -13.60 0.15 -19.94
N PHE A 94 -14.00 0.30 -21.19
CA PHE A 94 -14.99 1.28 -21.61
C PHE A 94 -16.22 0.62 -22.24
N THR A 95 -17.36 1.29 -22.10
CA THR A 95 -18.55 1.08 -22.91
C THR A 95 -18.61 2.25 -23.90
N ALA A 96 -18.73 1.93 -25.19
CA ALA A 96 -18.78 2.91 -26.26
C ALA A 96 -19.95 3.90 -26.07
N SER A 97 -19.71 5.17 -26.37
CA SER A 97 -20.76 6.17 -26.49
C SER A 97 -21.51 6.06 -27.83
N ASP A 98 -22.75 6.56 -27.88
CA ASP A 98 -23.51 6.65 -29.13
C ASP A 98 -23.05 7.82 -30.02
N THR A 99 -22.17 8.70 -29.51
CA THR A 99 -21.73 9.93 -30.21
C THR A 99 -20.62 9.68 -31.23
N GLY A 100 -19.98 8.51 -31.20
CA GLY A 100 -18.83 8.18 -32.04
C GLY A 100 -17.52 8.85 -31.59
N ASP A 101 -17.57 9.70 -30.56
CA ASP A 101 -16.38 10.23 -29.87
C ASP A 101 -16.03 9.32 -28.69
N ASN A 102 -14.83 8.75 -28.73
CA ASN A 102 -14.35 7.86 -27.66
C ASN A 102 -14.12 8.61 -26.34
N GLN A 103 -14.03 9.95 -26.34
CA GLN A 103 -13.92 10.73 -25.11
C GLN A 103 -15.20 10.65 -24.27
N ASP A 104 -16.34 10.41 -24.91
CA ASP A 104 -17.63 10.22 -24.23
C ASP A 104 -17.85 8.77 -23.77
N ASP A 105 -16.94 7.85 -24.12
CA ASP A 105 -16.99 6.47 -23.64
C ASP A 105 -17.09 6.44 -22.11
N ARG A 106 -17.98 5.60 -21.59
CA ARG A 106 -18.16 5.47 -20.14
C ARG A 106 -17.24 4.40 -19.58
N ILE A 107 -16.59 4.69 -18.46
CA ILE A 107 -15.81 3.72 -17.71
C ILE A 107 -16.73 2.60 -17.25
N LYS A 108 -16.56 1.41 -17.84
CA LYS A 108 -17.26 0.19 -17.45
C LYS A 108 -16.64 -0.41 -16.20
N SER A 109 -15.31 -0.48 -16.16
CA SER A 109 -14.56 -0.89 -14.98
C SER A 109 -13.26 -0.11 -14.89
N ILE A 110 -12.82 0.14 -13.65
CA ILE A 110 -11.51 0.70 -13.33
C ILE A 110 -10.92 -0.15 -12.19
N SER A 111 -9.67 -0.55 -12.33
CA SER A 111 -8.97 -1.34 -11.31
C SER A 111 -8.75 -0.51 -10.03
N LYS A 112 -8.37 -1.18 -8.95
CA LYS A 112 -7.68 -0.47 -7.86
C LYS A 112 -6.36 0.10 -8.41
N PRO A 113 -5.92 1.28 -7.96
CA PRO A 113 -4.61 1.79 -8.33
C PRO A 113 -3.52 0.83 -7.87
N TYR A 114 -2.56 0.57 -8.74
CA TYR A 114 -1.40 -0.27 -8.47
C TYR A 114 -0.11 0.48 -8.81
N LEU A 115 1.00 -0.02 -8.29
CA LEU A 115 2.33 0.56 -8.54
C LEU A 115 3.07 -0.32 -9.53
N GLU A 116 3.55 0.28 -10.61
CA GLU A 116 4.40 -0.36 -11.61
C GLU A 116 5.36 0.67 -12.17
N ASN A 117 6.63 0.32 -12.35
CA ASN A 117 7.60 1.26 -12.91
C ASN A 117 7.17 1.72 -14.33
N PRO A 118 7.51 2.97 -14.72
CA PRO A 118 7.31 3.41 -16.09
C PRO A 118 8.08 2.52 -17.04
N PHE A 119 7.48 2.20 -18.18
CA PHE A 119 8.24 1.66 -19.29
C PHE A 119 9.11 2.80 -19.84
N PHE A 120 10.43 2.64 -19.73
CA PHE A 120 11.38 3.50 -20.40
C PHE A 120 11.73 2.83 -21.73
N ASP A 121 11.38 3.48 -22.84
CA ASP A 121 11.83 3.14 -24.18
C ASP A 121 13.18 3.80 -24.51
#